data_AF-A0AAN8BUG8-F1
#
_entry.id   AF-A0AAN8BUG8-F1
#
_cell.length_a   1.000
_cell.length_b   1.000
_cell.length_c   1.000
_cell.angle_alpha   90.00
_cell.angle_beta   90.00
_cell.angle_gamma   90.00
#
_symmetry.space_group_name_H-M   'P 1'
#
loop_
_entity.id
_entity.type
_entity.pdbx_description
1 polymer ?
#
loop_
_entity_poly.entity_id
_entity_poly.type
_entity_poly.pdbx_seq_one_letter_code
_entity_poly.pdbx_strand_id
1 'polypeptide(L)'
;MLRPDFVLTGLHACGDLSSTLLRHFISCPHVRGITSVACCYMKISTREHPSPPGLIAAPHQAGERLQEAMLQPSEFGYPMSSWVGGLPGHQLSYKAREAACHALEDYRRRLWEESQLLRTHCYRATLETFIREQRPELRRAGVQTVKKAHLLTFTEYARLGLARVSLPPDLPLDGGQVEAMLEQQGRVVVFFSLALLLAPVVETLVLLDRIIYLQENGVDSRLVPLFDPNLSPRNVVLVALKARGHGGAKRKS
;
A
#
# COMPACT_ATOMS: atom_id res chain seq x y z
N MET A 1 -33.47 15.65 -20.59
CA MET A 1 -33.47 14.50 -19.65
C MET A 1 -32.56 14.84 -18.48
N LEU A 2 -33.12 15.00 -17.27
CA LEU A 2 -32.31 15.13 -16.04
C LEU A 2 -31.64 13.77 -15.79
N ARG A 3 -30.31 13.73 -15.71
CA ARG A 3 -29.59 12.51 -15.33
C ARG A 3 -29.87 12.20 -13.85
N PRO A 4 -30.17 10.95 -13.49
CA PRO A 4 -30.45 10.60 -12.11
C PRO A 4 -29.19 10.79 -11.25
N ASP A 5 -29.39 11.24 -10.03
CA ASP A 5 -28.36 11.29 -9.00
C ASP A 5 -28.00 9.87 -8.55
N PHE A 6 -26.73 9.64 -8.20
CA PHE A 6 -26.26 8.33 -7.74
C PHE A 6 -25.20 8.43 -6.64
N VAL A 7 -24.96 7.30 -5.98
CA VAL A 7 -23.93 7.13 -4.94
C VAL A 7 -22.81 6.27 -5.50
N LEU A 8 -21.58 6.68 -5.24
CA LEU A 8 -20.41 5.92 -5.64
C LEU A 8 -19.91 5.04 -4.50
N THR A 9 -19.74 3.74 -4.75
CA THR A 9 -19.28 2.79 -3.73
C THR A 9 -18.02 2.07 -4.19
N GLY A 10 -16.94 2.19 -3.43
CA GLY A 10 -15.71 1.44 -3.65
C GLY A 10 -15.40 0.56 -2.45
N LEU A 11 -15.60 -0.77 -2.57
CA LEU A 11 -15.37 -1.72 -1.46
C LEU A 11 -13.93 -2.24 -1.38
N HIS A 12 -13.16 -2.05 -2.45
CA HIS A 12 -11.73 -2.37 -2.54
C HIS A 12 -11.01 -1.30 -3.36
N ALA A 13 -11.11 -0.04 -2.92
CA ALA A 13 -10.49 1.09 -3.59
C ALA A 13 -8.96 1.12 -3.35
N CYS A 14 -8.26 0.13 -3.89
CA CYS A 14 -6.83 -0.07 -3.73
C CYS A 14 -6.00 0.88 -4.64
N GLY A 15 -4.84 1.34 -4.17
CA GLY A 15 -3.96 2.24 -4.93
C GLY A 15 -4.65 3.57 -5.27
N ASP A 16 -4.38 4.09 -6.47
CA ASP A 16 -4.95 5.36 -6.94
C ASP A 16 -6.45 5.32 -7.25
N LEU A 17 -7.09 4.15 -7.15
CA LEU A 17 -8.54 4.06 -7.30
C LEU A 17 -9.23 4.90 -6.23
N SER A 18 -8.79 4.85 -4.96
CA SER A 18 -9.38 5.67 -3.88
C SER A 18 -9.33 7.16 -4.18
N SER A 19 -8.18 7.69 -4.59
CA SER A 19 -8.02 9.11 -4.94
C SER A 19 -8.80 9.48 -6.20
N THR A 20 -8.84 8.60 -7.19
CA THR A 20 -9.62 8.81 -8.43
C THR A 20 -11.11 8.89 -8.13
N LEU A 21 -11.63 8.00 -7.29
CA LEU A 21 -13.02 8.00 -6.87
C LEU A 21 -13.40 9.28 -6.12
N LEU A 22 -12.52 9.76 -5.22
CA LEU A 22 -12.73 11.00 -4.47
C LEU A 22 -12.69 12.23 -5.39
N ARG A 23 -11.75 12.30 -6.34
CA ARG A 23 -11.72 13.37 -7.36
C ARG A 23 -12.97 13.37 -8.22
N HIS A 24 -13.39 12.19 -8.69
CA HIS A 24 -14.61 12.04 -9.49
C HIS A 24 -15.85 12.41 -8.69
N PHE A 25 -15.91 12.00 -7.42
CA PHE A 25 -16.96 12.41 -6.51
C PHE A 25 -17.03 13.93 -6.41
N ILE A 26 -15.91 14.64 -6.20
CA ILE A 26 -15.90 16.11 -6.14
C ILE A 26 -16.34 16.73 -7.47
N SER A 27 -15.76 16.30 -8.60
CA SER A 27 -15.98 16.94 -9.91
C SER A 27 -17.35 16.62 -10.54
N CYS A 28 -17.96 15.49 -10.22
CA CYS A 28 -19.24 15.09 -10.81
C CYS A 28 -20.43 15.60 -9.98
N PRO A 29 -21.32 16.45 -10.53
CA PRO A 29 -22.46 16.99 -9.78
C PRO A 29 -23.54 15.93 -9.48
N HIS A 30 -23.62 14.88 -10.30
CA HIS A 30 -24.59 13.79 -10.17
C HIS A 30 -24.20 12.74 -9.12
N VAL A 31 -22.92 12.70 -8.71
CA VAL A 31 -22.50 11.86 -7.58
C VAL A 31 -22.82 12.62 -6.29
N ARG A 32 -23.86 12.18 -5.59
CA ARG A 32 -24.38 12.85 -4.38
C ARG A 32 -23.73 12.36 -3.10
N GLY A 33 -23.25 11.12 -3.11
CA GLY A 33 -22.55 10.53 -1.99
C GLY A 33 -21.47 9.56 -2.45
N ILE A 34 -20.53 9.29 -1.54
CA ILE A 34 -19.50 8.28 -1.73
C ILE A 34 -19.31 7.45 -0.46
N THR A 35 -19.13 6.15 -0.63
CA THR A 35 -18.58 5.26 0.39
C THR A 35 -17.32 4.60 -0.17
N SER A 36 -16.18 4.78 0.50
CA SER A 36 -14.89 4.26 0.06
C SER A 36 -14.22 3.45 1.16
N VAL A 37 -13.97 2.18 0.88
CA VAL A 37 -13.21 1.24 1.69
C VAL A 37 -11.89 1.00 0.97
N ALA A 38 -10.83 1.61 1.49
CA ALA A 38 -9.48 1.42 0.96
C ALA A 38 -8.87 0.13 1.54
N CYS A 39 -8.23 -0.66 0.68
CA CYS A 39 -7.69 -1.97 1.03
C CYS A 39 -6.16 -2.05 0.96
N CYS A 40 -5.55 -1.27 0.07
CA CYS A 40 -4.13 -1.34 -0.25
C CYS A 40 -3.57 0.05 -0.57
N TYR A 41 -2.56 0.50 0.16
CA TYR A 41 -1.92 1.80 -0.02
C TYR A 41 -0.57 1.73 -0.76
N MET A 42 0.05 0.55 -0.85
CA MET A 42 1.39 0.37 -1.46
C MET A 42 1.45 0.72 -2.96
N LYS A 43 0.31 0.73 -3.65
CA LYS A 43 0.18 1.13 -5.07
C LYS A 43 -0.34 2.55 -5.28
N ILE A 44 -0.40 3.37 -4.24
CA ILE A 44 -0.72 4.79 -4.38
C ILE A 44 0.46 5.52 -5.04
N SER A 45 0.24 6.33 -6.05
CA SER A 45 1.30 7.17 -6.62
C SER A 45 1.64 8.32 -5.67
N THR A 46 2.93 8.60 -5.54
CA THR A 46 3.45 9.76 -4.81
C THR A 46 4.50 10.44 -5.69
N ARG A 47 4.90 11.67 -5.34
CA ARG A 47 5.95 12.39 -6.08
C ARG A 47 7.25 11.58 -6.18
N GLU A 48 7.62 10.88 -5.11
CA GLU A 48 8.84 10.07 -5.01
C GLU A 48 8.69 8.72 -5.74
N HIS A 49 7.45 8.25 -5.93
CA HIS A 49 7.12 6.97 -6.53
C HIS A 49 5.91 7.12 -7.47
N PRO A 50 6.09 7.76 -8.64
CA PRO A 50 4.99 8.10 -9.55
C PRO A 50 4.32 6.86 -10.17
N SER A 51 5.06 5.75 -10.33
CA SER A 51 4.55 4.51 -10.91
C SER A 51 4.80 3.30 -9.98
N PRO A 52 3.99 3.07 -8.93
CA PRO A 52 4.13 1.91 -8.06
C PRO A 52 3.24 0.74 -8.53
N PRO A 53 3.74 -0.51 -8.68
CA PRO A 53 5.09 -1.02 -8.48
C PRO A 53 5.84 -1.14 -9.83
N GLY A 54 6.53 -0.09 -10.26
CA GLY A 54 7.28 -0.04 -11.52
C GLY A 54 8.80 -0.09 -11.31
N LEU A 55 9.51 -0.56 -12.36
CA LEU A 55 10.96 -0.55 -12.49
C LEU A 55 11.53 0.88 -12.38
N ILE A 56 12.74 1.00 -11.84
CA ILE A 56 13.50 2.25 -11.88
C ILE A 56 14.17 2.35 -13.24
N ALA A 57 13.92 3.45 -13.95
CA ALA A 57 14.83 3.85 -15.02
C ALA A 57 16.20 4.13 -14.38
N ALA A 58 17.26 3.47 -14.86
CA ALA A 58 18.61 3.59 -14.33
C ALA A 58 19.08 5.06 -14.23
N PRO A 59 19.97 5.42 -13.27
CA PRO A 59 20.43 6.79 -13.06
C PRO A 59 21.00 7.45 -14.33
N HIS A 60 21.57 6.65 -15.24
CA HIS A 60 22.18 7.12 -16.49
C HIS A 60 21.20 7.30 -17.66
N GLN A 61 19.91 7.01 -17.50
CA GLN A 61 18.88 7.30 -18.50
C GLN A 61 17.92 8.42 -18.06
N ALA A 62 18.22 9.10 -16.96
CA ALA A 62 17.47 10.25 -16.47
C ALA A 62 17.57 11.48 -17.39
N GLY A 63 18.54 11.50 -18.32
CA GLY A 63 18.78 12.65 -19.20
C GLY A 63 17.92 12.72 -20.46
N GLU A 64 17.44 11.60 -21.02
CA GLU A 64 16.98 11.61 -22.43
C GLU A 64 15.67 10.85 -22.71
N ARG A 65 15.02 10.27 -21.69
CA ARG A 65 13.72 9.57 -21.88
C ARG A 65 12.57 10.07 -20.99
N LEU A 66 12.77 11.17 -20.29
CA LEU A 66 11.69 11.93 -19.67
C LEU A 66 11.31 13.10 -20.59
N GLN A 67 10.83 12.78 -21.81
CA GLN A 67 9.85 13.65 -22.44
C GLN A 67 8.56 13.51 -21.62
N GLU A 68 8.55 14.21 -20.48
CA GLU A 68 7.40 14.88 -19.90
C GLU A 68 6.01 14.34 -20.30
N ALA A 69 5.67 13.14 -19.82
CA ALA A 69 4.34 12.99 -19.24
C ALA A 69 4.39 13.73 -17.89
N MET A 70 4.34 15.06 -17.94
CA MET A 70 4.14 15.91 -16.76
C MET A 70 2.76 15.61 -16.19
N LEU A 71 2.65 14.52 -15.43
CA LEU A 71 1.56 14.36 -14.49
C LEU A 71 1.66 15.56 -13.56
N GLN A 72 0.69 16.45 -13.65
CA GLN A 72 0.68 17.66 -12.84
C GLN A 72 0.67 17.23 -11.36
N PRO A 73 1.29 17.98 -10.42
CA PRO A 73 1.29 17.64 -8.99
C PRO A 73 -0.10 17.33 -8.40
N SER A 74 -1.17 17.82 -9.05
CA SER A 74 -2.58 17.53 -8.74
C SER A 74 -3.05 16.10 -9.02
N GLU A 75 -2.26 15.25 -9.70
CA GLU A 75 -2.69 13.92 -10.15
C GLU A 75 -2.20 12.76 -9.28
N PHE A 76 -1.17 12.94 -8.43
CA PHE A 76 -0.67 11.88 -7.55
C PHE A 76 -1.73 11.38 -6.58
N GLY A 77 -1.74 10.09 -6.30
CA GLY A 77 -2.68 9.50 -5.36
C GLY A 77 -2.47 10.00 -3.93
N TYR A 78 -1.27 10.38 -3.50
CA TYR A 78 -1.02 10.98 -2.18
C TYR A 78 0.11 12.02 -2.21
N PRO A 79 0.01 13.12 -1.44
CA PRO A 79 -1.18 13.55 -0.69
C PRO A 79 -2.25 14.12 -1.63
N MET A 80 -3.52 14.07 -1.23
CA MET A 80 -4.62 14.74 -1.92
C MET A 80 -4.92 16.11 -1.34
N SER A 81 -4.86 16.25 -0.02
CA SER A 81 -5.14 17.51 0.67
C SER A 81 -3.96 18.46 0.61
N SER A 82 -4.27 19.75 0.49
CA SER A 82 -3.24 20.79 0.55
C SER A 82 -2.60 20.84 1.95
N TRP A 83 -3.39 20.58 2.99
CA TRP A 83 -2.92 20.60 4.38
C TRP A 83 -1.88 19.51 4.66
N VAL A 84 -2.15 18.24 4.31
CA VAL A 84 -1.16 17.16 4.51
C VAL A 84 0.06 17.39 3.62
N GLY A 85 -0.13 17.89 2.39
CA GLY A 85 0.98 18.27 1.52
C GLY A 85 1.87 19.40 2.07
N GLY A 86 1.36 20.22 2.99
CA GLY A 86 2.12 21.26 3.67
C GLY A 86 2.88 20.78 4.92
N LEU A 87 2.63 19.57 5.41
CA LEU A 87 3.28 19.07 6.63
C LEU A 87 4.73 18.65 6.37
N PRO A 88 5.70 19.04 7.22
CA PRO A 88 7.05 18.52 7.11
C PRO A 88 7.08 17.01 7.35
N GLY A 89 7.78 16.27 6.49
CA GLY A 89 7.93 14.81 6.63
C GLY A 89 6.68 13.98 6.31
N HIS A 90 5.68 14.54 5.61
CA HIS A 90 4.47 13.82 5.22
C HIS A 90 4.71 12.66 4.22
N GLN A 91 5.92 12.55 3.66
CA GLN A 91 6.23 11.61 2.58
C GLN A 91 6.10 10.16 3.07
N LEU A 92 5.41 9.34 2.28
CA LEU A 92 5.21 7.93 2.60
C LEU A 92 6.00 7.04 1.65
N SER A 93 7.06 6.43 2.17
CA SER A 93 7.82 5.41 1.44
C SER A 93 6.91 4.25 1.03
N TYR A 94 7.30 3.51 -0.01
CA TYR A 94 6.57 2.30 -0.40
C TYR A 94 6.44 1.31 0.77
N LYS A 95 7.48 1.16 1.60
CA LYS A 95 7.48 0.24 2.73
C LYS A 95 6.53 0.69 3.84
N ALA A 96 6.41 1.99 4.10
CA ALA A 96 5.41 2.51 5.02
C ALA A 96 3.99 2.21 4.51
N ARG A 97 3.73 2.43 3.22
CA ARG A 97 2.43 2.16 2.60
C ARG A 97 2.10 0.69 2.49
N GLU A 98 3.10 -0.17 2.33
CA GLU A 98 2.98 -1.63 2.42
C GLU A 98 2.69 -2.09 3.85
N ALA A 99 3.39 -1.53 4.84
CA ALA A 99 3.14 -1.82 6.26
C ALA A 99 1.68 -1.51 6.64
N ALA A 100 1.16 -0.37 6.19
CA ALA A 100 -0.24 0.02 6.37
C ALA A 100 -1.24 -0.99 5.80
N CYS A 101 -0.83 -1.88 4.88
CA CYS A 101 -1.67 -2.94 4.32
C CYS A 101 -1.72 -4.22 5.17
N HIS A 102 -0.95 -4.33 6.24
CA HIS A 102 -0.99 -5.46 7.14
C HIS A 102 -2.04 -5.33 8.25
N ALA A 103 -2.45 -6.48 8.79
CA ALA A 103 -3.41 -6.60 9.90
C ALA A 103 -2.65 -6.95 11.19
N LEU A 104 -2.86 -6.18 12.25
CA LEU A 104 -2.19 -6.40 13.53
C LEU A 104 -2.79 -7.59 14.28
N GLU A 105 -4.10 -7.76 14.20
CA GLU A 105 -4.92 -8.71 14.95
C GLU A 105 -4.47 -10.15 14.68
N ASP A 106 -4.35 -10.52 13.40
CA ASP A 106 -3.89 -11.84 12.97
C ASP A 106 -2.44 -12.11 13.38
N TYR A 107 -1.59 -11.09 13.30
CA TYR A 107 -0.19 -11.25 13.67
C TYR A 107 -0.02 -11.40 15.18
N ARG A 108 -0.76 -10.63 15.97
CA ARG A 108 -0.78 -10.73 17.44
C ARG A 108 -1.17 -12.13 17.90
N ARG A 109 -2.18 -12.73 17.27
CA ARG A 109 -2.58 -14.12 17.54
C ARG A 109 -1.43 -15.10 17.25
N ARG A 110 -0.76 -14.95 16.11
CA ARG A 110 0.41 -15.79 15.75
C ARG A 110 1.56 -15.66 16.73
N LEU A 111 1.81 -14.45 17.26
CA LEU A 111 2.82 -14.23 18.29
C LEU A 111 2.45 -14.95 19.59
N TRP A 112 1.20 -14.83 20.03
CA TRP A 112 0.71 -15.45 21.26
C TRP A 112 0.76 -16.99 21.20
N GLU A 113 0.43 -17.57 20.05
CA GLU A 113 0.42 -19.01 19.81
C GLU A 113 1.80 -19.57 19.44
N GLU A 114 2.85 -18.75 19.41
CA GLU A 114 4.20 -19.13 18.93
C GLU A 114 4.16 -19.83 17.55
N SER A 115 3.30 -19.31 16.67
CA SER A 115 2.94 -19.98 15.43
C SER A 115 4.15 -20.17 14.51
N GLN A 116 4.27 -21.37 13.95
CA GLN A 116 5.24 -21.69 12.90
C GLN A 116 5.13 -20.78 11.66
N LEU A 117 4.01 -20.08 11.47
CA LEU A 117 3.83 -19.07 10.42
C LEU A 117 4.79 -17.89 10.55
N LEU A 118 5.25 -17.57 11.76
CA LEU A 118 6.19 -16.47 12.01
C LEU A 118 7.52 -16.65 11.26
N ARG A 119 7.95 -17.91 11.04
CA ARG A 119 9.17 -18.25 10.28
C ARG A 119 9.16 -17.71 8.86
N THR A 120 7.98 -17.54 8.26
CA THR A 120 7.81 -17.19 6.85
C THR A 120 8.45 -15.84 6.52
N HIS A 121 8.48 -14.89 7.46
CA HIS A 121 9.15 -13.60 7.27
C HIS A 121 10.68 -13.76 7.22
N CYS A 122 11.24 -14.64 8.04
CA CYS A 122 12.67 -14.94 8.04
C CYS A 122 13.07 -15.70 6.77
N TYR A 123 12.27 -16.69 6.33
CA TYR A 123 12.46 -17.37 5.05
C TYR A 123 12.45 -16.38 3.88
N ARG A 124 11.48 -15.46 3.86
CA ARG A 124 11.38 -14.45 2.81
C ARG A 124 12.57 -13.49 2.82
N ALA A 125 12.98 -13.01 3.99
CA ALA A 125 14.14 -12.13 4.12
C ALA A 125 15.42 -12.82 3.64
N THR A 126 15.61 -14.09 4.03
CA THR A 126 16.76 -14.91 3.63
C THR A 126 16.81 -15.08 2.11
N LEU A 127 15.69 -15.50 1.51
CA LEU A 127 15.59 -15.66 0.06
C LEU A 127 15.81 -14.32 -0.69
N GLU A 128 15.22 -13.22 -0.23
CA GLU A 128 15.39 -11.92 -0.88
C GLU A 128 16.84 -11.42 -0.84
N THR A 129 17.64 -11.79 0.15
CA THR A 129 19.09 -11.50 0.17
C THR A 129 19.83 -12.20 -0.96
N PHE A 130 19.65 -13.52 -1.14
CA PHE A 130 20.25 -14.26 -2.24
C PHE A 130 19.78 -13.76 -3.61
N ILE A 131 18.49 -13.43 -3.76
CA ILE A 131 17.98 -12.85 -5.00
C ILE A 131 18.68 -11.52 -5.32
N ARG A 132 18.93 -10.66 -4.32
CA ARG A 132 19.61 -9.38 -4.52
C ARG A 132 21.09 -9.53 -4.86
N GLU A 133 21.76 -10.58 -4.41
CA GLU A 133 23.13 -10.89 -4.82
C GLU A 133 23.19 -11.26 -6.30
N GLN A 134 22.22 -12.05 -6.79
CA GLN A 134 22.17 -12.48 -8.20
C GLN A 134 21.61 -11.40 -9.14
N ARG A 135 20.68 -10.57 -8.64
CA ARG A 135 19.94 -9.57 -9.42
C ARG A 135 19.84 -8.25 -8.63
N PRO A 136 20.94 -7.49 -8.49
CA PRO A 136 20.95 -6.25 -7.69
C PRO A 136 19.96 -5.19 -8.17
N GLU A 137 19.57 -5.22 -9.44
CA GLU A 137 18.60 -4.32 -10.05
C GLU A 137 17.15 -4.61 -9.62
N LEU A 138 16.87 -5.82 -9.11
CA LEU A 138 15.55 -6.19 -8.59
C LEU A 138 15.33 -5.59 -7.19
N ARG A 139 14.80 -4.35 -7.12
CA ARG A 139 14.40 -3.74 -5.84
C ARG A 139 13.23 -4.46 -5.15
N ARG A 140 12.38 -5.15 -5.93
CA ARG A 140 11.20 -5.88 -5.45
C ARG A 140 11.04 -7.13 -6.30
N ALA A 141 11.73 -8.18 -5.88
CA ALA A 141 11.77 -9.45 -6.61
C ALA A 141 10.37 -10.04 -6.87
N GLY A 142 9.32 -9.60 -6.15
CA GLY A 142 7.95 -10.03 -6.43
C GLY A 142 7.74 -11.50 -6.10
N VAL A 143 8.52 -12.03 -5.14
CA VAL A 143 8.37 -13.37 -4.58
C VAL A 143 6.95 -13.48 -4.04
N GLN A 144 6.04 -14.00 -4.86
CA GLN A 144 4.63 -14.15 -4.51
C GLN A 144 4.51 -15.04 -3.25
N THR A 145 3.33 -15.08 -2.63
CA THR A 145 3.08 -15.91 -1.44
C THR A 145 3.28 -17.39 -1.76
N VAL A 146 4.20 -18.06 -1.06
CA VAL A 146 4.38 -19.52 -1.14
C VAL A 146 3.33 -20.17 -0.24
N LYS A 147 2.46 -21.01 -0.80
CA LYS A 147 1.40 -21.69 -0.06
C LYS A 147 2.03 -22.63 0.97
N LYS A 148 1.49 -22.63 2.19
CA LYS A 148 1.96 -23.49 3.30
C LYS A 148 3.49 -23.41 3.53
N ALA A 149 4.10 -22.24 3.36
CA ALA A 149 5.53 -22.03 3.55
C ALA A 149 6.07 -22.53 4.92
N HIS A 150 5.24 -22.44 5.96
CA HIS A 150 5.52 -22.95 7.30
C HIS A 150 5.56 -24.48 7.40
N LEU A 151 5.25 -25.24 6.35
CA LEU A 151 5.42 -26.70 6.33
C LEU A 151 6.66 -27.12 5.55
N LEU A 152 7.36 -26.17 4.93
CA LEU A 152 8.52 -26.41 4.09
C LEU A 152 9.82 -26.21 4.85
N THR A 153 10.83 -26.96 4.45
CA THR A 153 12.22 -26.57 4.71
C THR A 153 12.55 -25.28 3.97
N PHE A 154 13.60 -24.57 4.40
CA PHE A 154 14.03 -23.36 3.68
C PHE A 154 14.41 -23.68 2.22
N THR A 155 15.10 -24.80 1.96
CA THR A 155 15.52 -25.21 0.61
C THR A 155 14.33 -25.39 -0.33
N GLU A 156 13.27 -26.08 0.12
CA GLU A 156 12.03 -26.24 -0.66
C GLU A 156 11.33 -24.90 -0.89
N TYR A 157 11.27 -24.04 0.13
CA TYR A 157 10.72 -22.69 0.02
C TYR A 157 11.50 -21.85 -1.00
N ALA A 158 12.83 -21.88 -0.95
CA ALA A 158 13.72 -21.13 -1.83
C ALA A 158 13.57 -21.58 -3.28
N ARG A 159 13.51 -22.90 -3.55
CA ARG A 159 13.26 -23.44 -4.89
C ARG A 159 11.98 -22.87 -5.51
N LEU A 160 10.89 -22.84 -4.75
CA LEU A 160 9.60 -22.28 -5.20
C LEU A 160 9.66 -20.76 -5.40
N GLY A 161 10.41 -20.05 -4.55
CA GLY A 161 10.57 -18.61 -4.62
C GLY A 161 11.44 -18.14 -5.78
N LEU A 162 12.57 -18.81 -6.03
CA LEU A 162 13.51 -18.53 -7.12
C LEU A 162 12.84 -18.70 -8.49
N ALA A 163 12.05 -19.76 -8.67
CA ALA A 163 11.29 -20.01 -9.88
C ALA A 163 10.36 -18.83 -10.25
N ARG A 164 9.81 -18.13 -9.25
CA ARG A 164 8.87 -17.00 -9.46
C ARG A 164 9.55 -15.72 -9.90
N VAL A 165 10.86 -15.64 -9.74
CA VAL A 165 11.66 -14.46 -10.09
C VAL A 165 12.60 -14.74 -11.27
N SER A 166 12.31 -15.84 -11.99
CA SER A 166 13.08 -16.30 -13.15
C SER A 166 14.55 -16.58 -12.84
N LEU A 167 14.83 -17.05 -11.62
CA LEU A 167 16.14 -17.57 -11.23
C LEU A 167 16.11 -19.11 -11.20
N PRO A 168 17.27 -19.78 -11.40
CA PRO A 168 17.36 -21.23 -11.32
C PRO A 168 16.83 -21.75 -9.98
N PRO A 169 15.86 -22.69 -9.95
CA PRO A 169 15.32 -23.21 -8.70
C PRO A 169 16.34 -23.95 -7.83
N ASP A 170 17.39 -24.50 -8.45
CA ASP A 170 18.50 -25.19 -7.81
C ASP A 170 19.77 -24.32 -7.75
N LEU A 171 19.60 -22.99 -7.71
CA LEU A 171 20.70 -22.07 -7.46
C LEU A 171 21.42 -22.50 -6.16
N PRO A 172 22.76 -22.69 -6.19
CA PRO A 172 23.50 -23.06 -5.00
C PRO A 172 23.39 -21.94 -3.96
N LEU A 173 22.81 -22.27 -2.81
CA LEU A 173 22.74 -21.40 -1.64
C LEU A 173 23.77 -21.90 -0.63
N ASP A 174 24.60 -21.00 -0.11
CA ASP A 174 25.55 -21.35 0.94
C ASP A 174 24.79 -21.76 2.22
N GLY A 175 24.89 -23.03 2.59
CA GLY A 175 24.21 -23.58 3.76
C GLY A 175 24.60 -22.89 5.07
N GLY A 176 25.86 -22.48 5.22
CA GLY A 176 26.33 -21.77 6.42
C GLY A 176 25.74 -20.36 6.50
N GLN A 177 25.67 -19.66 5.36
CA GLN A 177 24.99 -18.34 5.28
C GLN A 177 23.49 -18.47 5.56
N VAL A 178 22.83 -19.49 5.00
CA VAL A 178 21.40 -19.76 5.25
C VAL A 178 21.14 -20.00 6.74
N GLU A 179 21.91 -20.87 7.38
CA GLU A 179 21.75 -21.20 8.80
C GLU A 179 21.93 -19.94 9.67
N ALA A 180 23.03 -19.20 9.47
CA ALA A 180 23.30 -17.96 10.20
C ALA A 180 22.19 -16.90 10.04
N MET A 181 21.55 -16.83 8.87
CA MET A 181 20.42 -15.92 8.64
C MET A 181 19.13 -16.40 9.31
N LEU A 182 18.86 -17.71 9.28
CA LEU A 182 17.68 -18.29 9.93
C LEU A 182 17.75 -18.20 11.46
N GLU A 183 18.95 -18.25 12.05
CA GLU A 183 19.16 -17.97 13.48
C GLU A 183 18.68 -16.57 13.89
N GLN A 184 18.63 -15.62 12.96
CA GLN A 184 18.13 -14.26 13.22
C GLN A 184 16.60 -14.17 13.23
N GLN A 185 15.86 -15.29 13.15
CA GLN A 185 14.39 -15.31 13.12
C GLN A 185 13.76 -14.45 14.22
N GLY A 186 14.25 -14.53 15.46
CA GLY A 186 13.73 -13.73 16.57
C GLY A 186 13.81 -12.22 16.30
N ARG A 187 14.92 -11.75 15.72
CA ARG A 187 15.10 -10.34 15.37
C ARG A 187 14.20 -9.91 14.22
N VAL A 188 13.95 -10.80 13.24
CA VAL A 188 13.01 -10.54 12.15
C VAL A 188 11.58 -10.39 12.69
N VAL A 189 11.19 -11.24 13.66
CA VAL A 189 9.90 -11.14 14.34
C VAL A 189 9.77 -9.83 15.11
N VAL A 190 10.79 -9.44 15.88
CA VAL A 190 10.81 -8.15 16.60
C VAL A 190 10.68 -6.98 15.62
N PHE A 191 11.50 -6.97 14.56
CA PHE A 191 11.46 -5.91 13.55
C PHE A 191 10.09 -5.78 12.89
N PHE A 192 9.49 -6.91 12.48
CA PHE A 192 8.18 -6.89 11.86
C PHE A 192 7.07 -6.48 12.84
N SER A 193 7.19 -6.85 14.12
CA SER A 193 6.28 -6.39 15.18
C SER A 193 6.32 -4.87 15.33
N LEU A 194 7.51 -4.26 15.34
CA LEU A 194 7.68 -2.80 15.38
C LEU A 194 7.07 -2.14 14.15
N ALA A 195 7.25 -2.71 12.95
CA ALA A 195 6.64 -2.20 11.73
C ALA A 195 5.10 -2.22 11.80
N LEU A 196 4.51 -3.28 12.37
CA LEU A 196 3.07 -3.40 12.55
C LEU A 196 2.51 -2.44 13.61
N LEU A 197 3.27 -2.09 14.64
CA LEU A 197 2.86 -1.06 15.61
C LEU A 197 2.76 0.33 14.95
N LEU A 198 3.58 0.60 13.94
CA LEU A 198 3.57 1.87 13.19
C LEU A 198 2.57 1.88 12.02
N ALA A 199 2.12 0.71 11.56
CA ALA A 199 1.22 0.60 10.41
C ALA A 199 -0.09 1.40 10.55
N PRO A 200 -0.80 1.40 11.71
CA PRO A 200 -2.02 2.19 11.89
C PRO A 200 -1.79 3.69 11.78
N VAL A 201 -0.61 4.19 12.13
CA VAL A 201 -0.25 5.61 12.01
C VAL A 201 -0.19 6.01 10.54
N VAL A 202 0.42 5.17 9.70
CA VAL A 202 0.51 5.39 8.26
C VAL A 202 -0.88 5.33 7.61
N GLU A 203 -1.70 4.34 7.97
CA GLU A 203 -3.09 4.26 7.47
C GLU A 203 -3.91 5.48 7.89
N THR A 204 -3.81 5.90 9.16
CA THR A 204 -4.50 7.07 9.68
C THR A 204 -4.11 8.33 8.92
N LEU A 205 -2.83 8.53 8.61
CA LEU A 205 -2.38 9.68 7.83
C LEU A 205 -3.01 9.70 6.43
N VAL A 206 -3.09 8.55 5.75
CA VAL A 206 -3.74 8.46 4.43
C VAL A 206 -5.24 8.74 4.54
N LEU A 207 -5.92 8.21 5.56
CA LEU A 207 -7.35 8.44 5.78
C LEU A 207 -7.66 9.90 6.13
N LEU A 208 -6.85 10.53 6.98
CA LEU A 208 -6.96 11.94 7.31
C LEU A 208 -6.73 12.82 6.07
N ASP A 209 -5.73 12.52 5.25
CA ASP A 209 -5.52 13.20 3.98
C ASP A 209 -6.79 13.19 3.10
N ARG A 210 -7.54 12.09 3.08
CA ARG A 210 -8.79 12.00 2.29
C ARG A 210 -9.91 12.83 2.88
N ILE A 211 -10.08 12.78 4.20
CA ILE A 211 -11.11 13.56 4.90
C ILE A 211 -10.84 15.06 4.74
N ILE A 212 -9.58 15.48 4.94
CA ILE A 212 -9.20 16.88 4.81
C ILE A 212 -9.38 17.35 3.36
N TYR A 213 -9.02 16.55 2.37
CA TYR A 213 -9.29 16.86 0.95
C TYR A 213 -10.78 17.12 0.68
N LEU A 214 -11.67 16.32 1.27
CA LEU A 214 -13.12 16.52 1.12
C LEU A 214 -13.61 17.79 1.83
N GLN A 215 -13.07 18.08 3.02
CA GLN A 215 -13.37 19.29 3.77
C GLN A 215 -12.90 20.55 3.04
N GLU A 216 -11.70 20.53 2.44
CA GLU A 216 -11.18 21.59 1.58
C GLU A 216 -12.11 21.86 0.37
N ASN A 217 -12.86 20.85 -0.08
CA ASN A 217 -13.87 20.95 -1.13
C ASN A 217 -15.29 21.20 -0.61
N GLY A 218 -15.45 21.56 0.67
CA GLY A 218 -16.74 21.93 1.27
C GLY A 218 -17.70 20.74 1.50
N VAL A 219 -17.19 19.51 1.54
CA VAL A 219 -18.01 18.30 1.69
C VAL A 219 -17.88 17.72 3.10
N ASP A 220 -19.02 17.47 3.74
CA ASP A 220 -19.08 16.75 5.02
C ASP A 220 -18.71 15.27 4.79
N SER A 221 -17.80 14.77 5.63
CA SER A 221 -17.25 13.42 5.51
C SER A 221 -16.87 12.85 6.86
N ARG A 222 -16.92 11.51 6.96
CA ARG A 222 -16.66 10.76 8.19
C ARG A 222 -15.90 9.48 7.89
N LEU A 223 -15.08 9.05 8.84
CA LEU A 223 -14.49 7.72 8.89
C LEU A 223 -15.30 6.88 9.88
N VAL A 224 -15.83 5.74 9.42
CA VAL A 224 -16.69 4.86 10.22
C VAL A 224 -16.03 3.49 10.32
N PRO A 225 -15.71 2.99 11.53
CA PRO A 225 -15.28 1.61 11.72
C PRO A 225 -16.51 0.68 11.55
N LEU A 226 -16.69 0.14 10.35
CA LEU A 226 -17.89 -0.62 9.99
C LEU A 226 -17.76 -2.11 10.29
N PHE A 227 -16.55 -2.68 10.18
CA PHE A 227 -16.33 -4.13 10.30
C PHE A 227 -15.56 -4.49 11.57
N ASP A 228 -15.74 -5.73 12.05
CA ASP A 228 -14.85 -6.30 13.05
C ASP A 228 -13.45 -6.49 12.42
N PRO A 229 -12.38 -5.89 12.97
CA PRO A 229 -11.04 -6.03 12.42
C PRO A 229 -10.53 -7.49 12.40
N ASN A 230 -11.10 -8.39 13.21
CA ASN A 230 -10.79 -9.82 13.15
C ASN A 230 -11.41 -10.53 11.94
N LEU A 231 -12.48 -9.97 11.35
CA LEU A 231 -13.14 -10.49 10.14
C LEU A 231 -12.64 -9.77 8.89
N SER A 232 -12.53 -8.45 8.95
CA SER A 232 -11.98 -7.60 7.90
C SER A 232 -11.07 -6.56 8.55
N PRO A 233 -9.74 -6.78 8.54
CA PRO A 233 -8.78 -5.82 9.08
C PRO A 233 -8.88 -4.42 8.46
N ARG A 234 -9.44 -4.34 7.24
CA ARG A 234 -9.80 -3.08 6.57
C ARG A 234 -11.21 -2.71 6.99
N ASN A 235 -11.34 -2.20 8.21
CA ASN A 235 -12.63 -1.94 8.81
C ASN A 235 -13.12 -0.49 8.72
N VAL A 236 -12.28 0.45 8.28
CA VAL A 236 -12.65 1.86 8.19
C VAL A 236 -13.23 2.19 6.82
N VAL A 237 -14.42 2.79 6.83
CA VAL A 237 -15.12 3.27 5.65
C VAL A 237 -15.15 4.79 5.67
N LEU A 238 -14.69 5.42 4.60
CA LEU A 238 -14.92 6.83 4.35
C LEU A 238 -16.33 6.99 3.78
N VAL A 239 -17.14 7.84 4.38
CA VAL A 239 -18.47 8.22 3.90
C VAL A 239 -18.53 9.73 3.73
N ALA A 240 -19.05 10.20 2.59
CA ALA A 240 -19.24 11.63 2.36
C ALA A 240 -20.49 11.92 1.55
N LEU A 241 -21.11 13.08 1.80
CA LEU A 241 -22.36 13.51 1.16
C LEU A 241 -22.27 14.98 0.77
N LYS A 242 -22.62 15.30 -0.48
CA LYS A 242 -22.76 16.69 -0.91
C LYS A 242 -24.07 17.29 -0.40
N ALA A 243 -24.06 18.55 0.05
CA ALA A 243 -25.29 19.29 0.35
C ALA A 243 -26.12 19.52 -0.93
N ARG A 244 -27.45 19.49 -0.83
CA ARG A 244 -28.34 19.80 -1.98
C ARG A 244 -28.08 21.25 -2.42
N GLY A 245 -27.69 21.44 -3.69
CA GLY A 245 -27.33 22.77 -4.26
C GLY A 245 -25.84 23.00 -4.58
N HIS A 246 -24.92 22.09 -4.22
CA HIS A 246 -23.47 22.20 -4.46
C HIS A 246 -23.02 22.18 -5.96
N GLY A 247 -23.95 22.22 -6.92
CA GLY A 247 -23.67 22.05 -8.36
C GLY A 247 -23.58 23.34 -9.19
N GLY A 248 -23.57 24.53 -8.57
CA GLY A 248 -23.84 25.78 -9.29
C GLY A 248 -22.80 26.91 -9.24
N ALA A 249 -21.76 26.85 -8.40
CA ALA A 249 -20.82 27.96 -8.28
C ALA A 249 -19.61 27.81 -9.21
N LYS A 250 -19.79 28.14 -10.50
CA LYS A 250 -18.64 28.59 -11.30
C LYS A 250 -18.10 29.86 -10.64
N ARG A 251 -16.93 29.80 -9.99
CA ARG A 251 -16.13 31.00 -9.73
C ARG A 251 -15.80 31.61 -11.09
N LYS A 252 -16.48 32.71 -11.46
CA LYS A 252 -16.01 33.63 -12.48
C LYS A 252 -14.87 34.43 -11.84
N SER A 253 -13.65 34.19 -12.28
CA SER A 253 -12.59 35.21 -12.31
C SER A 253 -12.51 35.74 -13.72
#